data_AF-A0A843S212-F1
#
_entry.id   AF-A0A843S212-F1
#
_cell.length_a   1.000
_cell.length_b   1.000
_cell.length_c   1.000
_cell.angle_alpha   90.00
_cell.angle_beta   90.00
_cell.angle_gamma   90.00
#
_symmetry.space_group_name_H-M   'P 1'
#
loop_
_entity.id
_entity.type
_entity.pdbx_description
1 polymer ?
#
loop_
_entity_poly.entity_id
_entity_poly.type
_entity_poly.pdbx_seq_one_letter_code
_entity_poly.pdbx_strand_id
1 'polypeptide(L)'
;MQKAKSLPLVLVLACATATAGQSDPAHPPAGSEAQQTSQETLPPLKVHPDRRYLIRADGTPFLYLSDTAWELFHRPSREQVRAYLELRAQQRFTVIHAVALAELDGIHDPNVYGDLPLIDKDPARPAVTPGANPQNPQEYDYWDHVDYIVDEANRLGLYVAFLPTWGRWLGVNPQRDEKILTAQNAQAYGEFLGKRYGKKAIIWVLGGDRTAQGFEDVWRAMAKGIVIGIAGREDYDTALTPAVATPRPPGSIQTNGWTSTCSRQGDAPCPPFLRSSCVRCSPSVRTAAPRASLTWHSRASRVPPPNTRCSCSPNCTFDTRPRLSLRPAPD
;
A
#
# COMPACT_ATOMS: atom_id res chain seq x y z
N MET A 1 -78.00 53.72 5.95
CA MET A 1 -78.08 52.34 5.42
C MET A 1 -77.54 51.40 6.51
N GLN A 2 -78.24 50.28 6.69
CA GLN A 2 -78.30 49.36 7.84
C GLN A 2 -76.93 49.02 8.47
N LYS A 3 -76.70 49.29 9.77
CA LYS A 3 -77.14 48.64 11.04
C LYS A 3 -76.11 47.64 11.58
N ALA A 4 -75.60 47.98 12.75
CA ALA A 4 -74.79 47.18 13.66
C ALA A 4 -75.43 45.84 14.06
N LYS A 5 -74.61 44.89 14.56
CA LYS A 5 -74.66 44.37 15.95
C LYS A 5 -73.98 42.99 16.12
N SER A 6 -73.12 42.93 17.16
CA SER A 6 -72.96 41.90 18.21
C SER A 6 -72.64 40.42 17.91
N LEU A 7 -71.55 39.97 18.58
CA LEU A 7 -71.26 38.65 19.17
C LEU A 7 -72.48 37.82 19.59
N PRO A 8 -72.42 36.45 19.64
CA PRO A 8 -71.63 35.77 20.68
C PRO A 8 -71.00 34.39 20.34
N LEU A 9 -70.08 34.05 21.24
CA LEU A 9 -69.51 32.73 21.58
C LEU A 9 -70.60 31.66 21.79
N VAL A 10 -70.46 30.50 21.15
CA VAL A 10 -71.18 29.27 21.52
C VAL A 10 -70.15 28.18 21.86
N LEU A 11 -70.16 27.82 23.13
CA LEU A 11 -69.51 26.67 23.75
C LEU A 11 -70.35 25.43 23.44
N VAL A 12 -69.76 24.38 22.86
CA VAL A 12 -70.36 23.03 22.87
C VAL A 12 -69.46 22.13 23.70
N LEU A 13 -69.97 21.74 24.85
CA LEU A 13 -69.51 20.62 25.67
C LEU A 13 -69.73 19.31 24.90
N ALA A 14 -68.71 18.47 24.83
CA ALA A 14 -68.89 17.03 24.67
C ALA A 14 -68.02 16.32 25.72
N CYS A 15 -68.66 15.93 26.82
CA CYS A 15 -68.16 14.89 27.70
C CYS A 15 -68.35 13.55 26.99
N ALA A 16 -67.29 12.77 26.82
CA ALA A 16 -67.40 11.34 26.60
C ALA A 16 -66.27 10.64 27.36
N THR A 17 -66.68 9.61 28.08
CA THR A 17 -66.02 8.93 29.18
C THR A 17 -64.87 8.03 28.77
N ALA A 18 -63.97 7.86 29.74
CA ALA A 18 -62.80 7.00 29.75
C ALA A 18 -63.03 5.58 29.22
N THR A 19 -62.05 5.08 28.46
CA THR A 19 -61.65 3.68 28.47
C THR A 19 -60.15 3.62 28.70
N ALA A 20 -59.76 2.90 29.75
CA ALA A 20 -58.38 2.65 30.09
C ALA A 20 -57.79 1.64 29.09
N GLY A 21 -56.77 2.06 28.36
CA GLY A 21 -55.91 1.19 27.57
C GLY A 21 -54.46 1.47 27.98
N GLN A 22 -53.82 0.48 28.60
CA GLN A 22 -52.41 0.49 28.98
C GLN A 22 -51.54 0.66 27.73
N SER A 23 -50.67 1.66 27.72
CA SER A 23 -49.57 1.79 26.78
C SER A 23 -48.24 1.78 27.53
N ASP A 24 -47.32 0.96 27.04
CA ASP A 24 -45.97 0.74 27.53
C ASP A 24 -45.16 2.05 27.69
N PRO A 25 -44.14 2.09 28.57
CA PRO A 25 -43.30 3.26 28.72
C PRO A 25 -42.41 3.44 27.49
N ALA A 26 -42.70 4.51 26.74
CA ALA A 26 -41.88 4.99 25.65
C ALA A 26 -40.45 5.28 26.12
N HIS A 27 -39.49 4.74 25.37
CA HIS A 27 -38.09 5.12 25.36
C HIS A 27 -37.95 6.66 25.23
N PRO A 28 -37.06 7.33 25.98
CA PRO A 28 -36.78 8.74 25.75
C PRO A 28 -36.12 8.90 24.37
N PRO A 29 -36.44 9.96 23.60
CA PRO A 29 -35.78 10.20 22.33
C PRO A 29 -34.30 10.50 22.58
N ALA A 30 -33.44 9.71 21.95
CA ALA A 30 -32.01 9.97 21.91
C ALA A 30 -31.79 11.37 21.30
N GLY A 31 -31.33 12.29 22.15
CA GLY A 31 -30.85 13.59 21.73
C GLY A 31 -29.75 13.42 20.70
N SER A 32 -29.96 14.04 19.55
CA SER A 32 -28.98 14.26 18.51
C SER A 32 -27.84 15.12 19.04
N GLU A 33 -26.78 14.50 19.52
CA GLU A 33 -25.44 15.08 19.48
C GLU A 33 -24.71 14.43 18.32
N ALA A 34 -24.86 15.02 17.14
CA ALA A 34 -23.95 14.80 16.03
C ALA A 34 -22.57 15.29 16.49
N GLN A 35 -21.77 14.39 17.06
CA GLN A 35 -20.35 14.61 17.25
C GLN A 35 -19.77 14.89 15.87
N GLN A 36 -19.34 16.14 15.68
CA GLN A 36 -18.46 16.54 14.60
C GLN A 36 -17.22 15.65 14.70
N THR A 37 -17.16 14.62 13.86
CA THR A 37 -15.96 13.82 13.67
C THR A 37 -14.92 14.74 13.02
N SER A 38 -14.10 15.37 13.85
CA SER A 38 -12.77 15.82 13.44
C SER A 38 -12.16 14.69 12.62
N GLN A 39 -11.81 14.96 11.36
CA GLN A 39 -11.25 13.97 10.45
C GLN A 39 -10.04 13.30 11.13
N GLU A 40 -10.27 12.11 11.68
CA GLU A 40 -9.24 11.39 12.39
C GLU A 40 -8.30 10.83 11.33
N THR A 41 -7.11 11.43 11.26
CA THR A 41 -6.04 10.95 10.40
C THR A 41 -5.69 9.54 10.85
N LEU A 42 -5.67 8.59 9.92
CA LEU A 42 -5.42 7.19 10.28
C LEU A 42 -4.12 7.05 11.07
N PRO A 43 -4.09 6.19 12.11
CA PRO A 43 -2.90 6.03 12.94
C PRO A 43 -1.66 5.65 12.11
N PRO A 44 -0.51 6.30 12.29
CA PRO A 44 0.70 5.92 11.59
C PRO A 44 1.06 4.45 11.83
N LEU A 45 1.53 3.76 10.78
CA LEU A 45 1.99 2.37 10.89
C LEU A 45 3.46 2.30 11.29
N LYS A 46 3.81 1.28 12.06
CA LYS A 46 5.18 0.98 12.50
C LYS A 46 5.45 -0.51 12.36
N VAL A 47 6.72 -0.85 12.18
CA VAL A 47 7.18 -2.23 12.28
C VAL A 47 7.17 -2.62 13.76
N HIS A 48 6.55 -3.75 14.10
CA HIS A 48 6.58 -4.27 15.47
C HIS A 48 8.05 -4.52 15.90
N PRO A 49 8.41 -4.38 17.19
CA PRO A 49 9.77 -4.68 17.70
C PRO A 49 10.31 -6.07 17.30
N ASP A 50 9.43 -7.07 17.17
CA ASP A 50 9.80 -8.43 16.71
C ASP A 50 10.10 -8.51 15.21
N ARG A 51 9.87 -7.43 14.45
CA ARG A 51 10.18 -7.27 13.01
C ARG A 51 9.51 -8.29 12.09
N ARG A 52 8.33 -8.79 12.48
CA ARG A 52 7.56 -9.79 11.72
C ARG A 52 6.22 -9.30 11.20
N TYR A 53 5.66 -8.25 11.79
CA TYR A 53 4.35 -7.72 11.45
C TYR A 53 4.30 -6.21 11.68
N LEU A 54 3.22 -5.59 11.20
CA LEU A 54 2.94 -4.18 11.34
C LEU A 54 1.99 -3.94 12.51
N ILE A 55 2.15 -2.80 13.16
CA ILE A 55 1.25 -2.28 14.19
C ILE A 55 0.89 -0.83 13.85
N ARG A 56 -0.24 -0.36 14.35
CA ARG A 56 -0.55 1.07 14.40
C ARG A 56 0.23 1.74 15.54
N ALA A 57 0.26 3.07 15.55
CA ALA A 57 0.96 3.85 16.55
C ALA A 57 0.48 3.61 17.99
N ASP A 58 -0.78 3.19 18.16
CA ASP A 58 -1.41 2.81 19.44
C ASP A 58 -1.05 1.37 19.91
N GLY A 59 -0.26 0.63 19.13
CA GLY A 59 0.14 -0.75 19.42
C GLY A 59 -0.81 -1.82 18.88
N THR A 60 -1.94 -1.46 18.27
CA THR A 60 -2.87 -2.44 17.71
C THR A 60 -2.26 -3.15 16.48
N PRO A 61 -2.40 -4.48 16.36
CA PRO A 61 -1.95 -5.20 15.18
C PRO A 61 -2.61 -4.68 13.89
N PHE A 62 -1.81 -4.58 12.82
CA PHE A 62 -2.27 -4.21 11.49
C PHE A 62 -2.10 -5.39 10.54
N LEU A 63 -3.23 -5.95 10.08
CA LEU A 63 -3.24 -6.96 9.03
C LEU A 63 -3.15 -6.26 7.68
N TYR A 64 -2.07 -6.49 6.94
CA TYR A 64 -1.92 -6.01 5.57
C TYR A 64 -2.77 -6.85 4.62
N LEU A 65 -4.02 -6.44 4.43
CA LEU A 65 -4.93 -7.01 3.43
C LEU A 65 -5.14 -5.99 2.32
N SER A 66 -4.55 -6.24 1.15
CA SER A 66 -4.51 -5.25 0.06
C SER A 66 -5.26 -5.65 -1.20
N ASP A 67 -5.88 -4.66 -1.85
CA ASP A 67 -6.28 -4.76 -3.25
C ASP A 67 -5.26 -4.04 -4.15
N THR A 68 -5.26 -4.39 -5.43
CA THR A 68 -4.30 -3.88 -6.42
C THR A 68 -5.02 -3.08 -7.50
N ALA A 69 -4.79 -1.78 -7.55
CA ALA A 69 -5.34 -0.88 -8.55
C ALA A 69 -4.24 0.04 -9.08
N TRP A 70 -3.32 -0.51 -9.88
CA TRP A 70 -2.14 0.19 -10.37
C TRP A 70 -2.48 1.55 -10.99
N GLU A 71 -3.47 1.57 -11.88
CA GLU A 71 -3.90 2.75 -12.64
C GLU A 71 -4.89 3.67 -11.89
N LEU A 72 -5.08 3.47 -10.57
CA LEU A 72 -6.08 4.20 -9.78
C LEU A 72 -5.89 5.71 -9.84
N PHE A 73 -4.65 6.19 -9.88
CA PHE A 73 -4.33 7.62 -9.98
C PHE A 73 -4.51 8.21 -11.38
N HIS A 74 -4.70 7.37 -12.39
CA HIS A 74 -4.57 7.78 -13.78
C HIS A 74 -5.88 7.65 -14.56
N ARG A 75 -6.54 6.49 -14.50
CA ARG A 75 -7.64 6.15 -15.42
C ARG A 75 -9.04 6.52 -14.91
N PRO A 76 -9.42 6.31 -13.64
CA PRO A 76 -10.79 6.54 -13.18
C PRO A 76 -11.08 8.01 -12.86
N SER A 77 -12.34 8.43 -13.00
CA SER A 77 -12.83 9.70 -12.48
C SER A 77 -13.00 9.68 -10.95
N ARG A 78 -13.21 10.84 -10.33
CA ARG A 78 -13.47 10.95 -8.88
C ARG A 78 -14.65 10.08 -8.43
N GLU A 79 -15.71 10.02 -9.22
CA GLU A 79 -16.90 9.21 -8.93
C GLU A 79 -16.58 7.72 -8.96
N GLN A 80 -15.80 7.28 -9.95
CA GLN A 80 -15.36 5.89 -10.09
C GLN A 80 -14.40 5.49 -8.97
N VAL A 81 -13.46 6.38 -8.62
CA VAL A 81 -12.57 6.22 -7.47
C VAL A 81 -13.37 6.00 -6.19
N ARG A 82 -14.35 6.87 -5.90
CA ARG A 82 -15.18 6.75 -4.70
C ARG A 82 -15.89 5.40 -4.66
N ALA A 83 -16.57 5.04 -5.75
CA ALA A 83 -17.31 3.77 -5.82
C ALA A 83 -16.39 2.56 -5.58
N TYR A 84 -15.19 2.57 -6.16
CA TYR A 84 -14.19 1.53 -5.94
C TYR A 84 -13.72 1.47 -4.48
N LEU A 85 -13.29 2.61 -3.91
CA LEU A 85 -12.75 2.65 -2.55
C LEU A 85 -13.80 2.29 -1.49
N GLU A 86 -15.05 2.76 -1.65
CA GLU A 86 -16.16 2.40 -0.76
C GLU A 86 -16.41 0.89 -0.77
N LEU A 87 -16.41 0.26 -1.95
CA LEU A 87 -16.54 -1.18 -2.09
C LEU A 87 -15.38 -1.91 -1.38
N ARG A 88 -14.14 -1.44 -1.53
CA ARG A 88 -12.97 -2.06 -0.86
C ARG A 88 -13.00 -1.92 0.64
N ALA A 89 -13.44 -0.77 1.15
CA ALA A 89 -13.66 -0.56 2.57
C ALA A 89 -14.75 -1.49 3.13
N GLN A 90 -15.87 -1.66 2.41
CA GLN A 90 -16.94 -2.61 2.78
C GLN A 90 -16.44 -4.05 2.81
N GLN A 91 -15.56 -4.42 1.88
CA GLN A 91 -14.89 -5.72 1.81
C GLN A 91 -13.75 -5.89 2.83
N ARG A 92 -13.51 -4.89 3.69
CA ARG A 92 -12.51 -4.90 4.76
C ARG A 92 -11.06 -4.98 4.27
N PHE A 93 -10.79 -4.56 3.03
CA PHE A 93 -9.42 -4.24 2.65
C PHE A 93 -8.88 -3.13 3.57
N THR A 94 -7.56 -3.14 3.75
CA THR A 94 -6.84 -2.19 4.61
C THR A 94 -5.85 -1.35 3.83
N VAL A 95 -5.40 -1.85 2.67
CA VAL A 95 -4.40 -1.18 1.84
C VAL A 95 -4.82 -1.24 0.37
N ILE A 96 -4.59 -0.16 -0.38
CA ILE A 96 -4.77 -0.12 -1.83
C ILE A 96 -3.42 0.19 -2.47
N HIS A 97 -2.96 -0.65 -3.41
CA HIS A 97 -1.75 -0.36 -4.19
C HIS A 97 -2.11 0.47 -5.41
N ALA A 98 -1.39 1.56 -5.62
CA ALA A 98 -1.54 2.46 -6.76
C ALA A 98 -0.18 3.06 -7.14
N VAL A 99 0.02 3.35 -8.43
CA VAL A 99 1.27 3.90 -8.96
C VAL A 99 1.06 5.28 -9.57
N ALA A 100 1.90 6.25 -9.18
CA ALA A 100 1.78 7.62 -9.65
C ALA A 100 2.30 7.78 -11.08
N LEU A 101 3.55 7.37 -11.37
CA LEU A 101 3.99 7.25 -12.77
C LEU A 101 3.64 5.87 -13.31
N ALA A 102 2.43 5.76 -13.85
CA ALA A 102 1.78 4.52 -14.22
C ALA A 102 2.46 3.76 -15.38
N GLU A 103 2.24 2.45 -15.48
CA GLU A 103 2.88 1.58 -16.48
C GLU A 103 2.32 1.78 -17.89
N LEU A 104 0.99 1.91 -17.98
CA LEU A 104 0.25 1.92 -19.23
C LEU A 104 0.33 3.32 -19.86
N ASP A 105 1.54 3.70 -20.26
CA ASP A 105 1.90 4.96 -20.92
C ASP A 105 1.47 6.24 -20.15
N GLY A 106 1.32 6.16 -18.82
CA GLY A 106 0.79 7.27 -18.02
C GLY A 106 1.65 8.54 -17.89
N ILE A 107 2.77 8.59 -18.62
CA ILE A 107 3.62 9.79 -18.79
C ILE A 107 3.37 10.47 -20.14
N HIS A 108 2.80 9.75 -21.11
CA HIS A 108 2.46 10.27 -22.44
C HIS A 108 0.96 10.42 -22.63
N ASP A 109 0.18 9.52 -22.03
CA ASP A 109 -1.27 9.57 -22.00
C ASP A 109 -1.73 10.42 -20.82
N PRO A 110 -2.66 11.38 -21.01
CA PRO A 110 -3.24 12.11 -19.90
C PRO A 110 -4.22 11.25 -19.10
N ASN A 111 -4.44 11.66 -17.85
CA ASN A 111 -5.53 11.14 -17.02
C ASN A 111 -6.92 11.48 -17.64
N VAL A 112 -7.99 11.04 -16.99
CA VAL A 112 -9.37 11.32 -17.43
C VAL A 112 -9.74 12.81 -17.52
N TYR A 113 -8.96 13.70 -16.87
CA TYR A 113 -9.14 15.15 -16.87
C TYR A 113 -8.27 15.87 -17.93
N GLY A 114 -7.40 15.15 -18.63
CA GLY A 114 -6.51 15.73 -19.65
C GLY A 114 -5.11 16.07 -19.15
N ASP A 115 -4.75 15.69 -17.92
CA ASP A 115 -3.51 16.09 -17.27
C ASP A 115 -2.42 15.02 -17.30
N LEU A 116 -1.18 15.45 -17.54
CA LEU A 116 0.02 14.62 -17.41
C LEU A 116 0.68 14.85 -16.04
N PRO A 117 1.37 13.84 -15.48
CA PRO A 117 2.02 13.98 -14.17
C PRO A 117 3.25 14.90 -14.19
N LEU A 118 3.91 15.04 -15.34
CA LEU A 118 5.23 15.67 -15.48
C LEU A 118 5.26 16.67 -16.64
N ILE A 119 6.05 17.72 -16.49
CA ILE A 119 6.38 18.66 -17.58
C ILE A 119 7.59 18.10 -18.33
N ASP A 120 7.49 18.01 -19.66
CA ASP A 120 8.57 17.51 -20.54
C ASP A 120 9.13 16.13 -20.15
N LYS A 121 8.30 15.29 -19.50
CA LYS A 121 8.66 13.95 -19.02
C LYS A 121 9.80 13.93 -17.99
N ASP A 122 10.07 15.06 -17.33
CA ASP A 122 11.11 15.18 -16.34
C ASP A 122 10.55 14.95 -14.92
N PRO A 123 10.95 13.87 -14.21
CA PRO A 123 10.54 13.64 -12.82
C PRO A 123 10.88 14.78 -11.86
N ALA A 124 11.89 15.60 -12.17
CA ALA A 124 12.23 16.77 -11.38
C ALA A 124 11.27 17.96 -11.59
N ARG A 125 10.34 17.86 -12.55
CA ARG A 125 9.36 18.90 -12.90
C ARG A 125 7.93 18.34 -12.90
N PRO A 126 7.36 18.01 -11.72
CA PRO A 126 5.93 17.68 -11.61
C PRO A 126 5.06 18.78 -12.19
N ALA A 127 4.06 18.41 -13.01
CA ALA A 127 3.12 19.37 -13.59
C ALA A 127 2.07 19.75 -12.53
N VAL A 128 2.15 20.98 -12.02
CA VAL A 128 1.23 21.49 -10.99
C VAL A 128 0.57 22.80 -11.40
N THR A 129 -0.66 23.01 -10.96
CA THR A 129 -1.47 24.21 -11.15
C THR A 129 -1.85 24.83 -9.81
N PRO A 130 -2.16 26.14 -9.76
CA PRO A 130 -2.73 26.75 -8.58
C PRO A 130 -4.23 26.45 -8.50
N GLY A 131 -4.65 25.64 -7.53
CA GLY A 131 -6.06 25.32 -7.31
C GLY A 131 -6.25 23.88 -6.85
N ALA A 132 -7.50 23.43 -6.84
CA ALA A 132 -7.86 22.00 -6.73
C ALA A 132 -9.29 21.74 -7.25
N ASN A 133 -9.78 22.55 -8.18
CA ASN A 133 -11.18 22.51 -8.63
C ASN A 133 -11.34 21.64 -9.90
N PRO A 134 -11.85 20.40 -9.81
CA PRO A 134 -11.93 19.50 -10.95
C PRO A 134 -12.88 19.97 -12.07
N GLN A 135 -13.68 21.02 -11.83
CA GLN A 135 -14.52 21.64 -12.86
C GLN A 135 -13.79 22.75 -13.64
N ASN A 136 -12.59 23.16 -13.20
CA ASN A 136 -11.78 24.16 -13.88
C ASN A 136 -10.41 23.56 -14.28
N PRO A 137 -10.18 23.27 -15.57
CA PRO A 137 -8.92 22.71 -16.05
C PRO A 137 -7.67 23.59 -15.84
N GLN A 138 -7.82 24.85 -15.45
CA GLN A 138 -6.70 25.74 -15.11
C GLN A 138 -6.30 25.66 -13.63
N GLU A 139 -7.14 25.02 -12.80
CA GLU A 139 -7.01 24.92 -11.35
C GLU A 139 -6.99 23.45 -10.87
N TYR A 140 -6.87 22.49 -11.79
CA TYR A 140 -6.84 21.08 -11.44
C TYR A 140 -5.77 20.38 -12.27
N ASP A 141 -4.83 19.76 -11.58
CA ASP A 141 -3.78 18.98 -12.20
C ASP A 141 -3.83 17.49 -11.82
N TYR A 142 -2.92 16.73 -12.40
CA TYR A 142 -2.74 15.31 -12.10
C TYR A 142 -2.58 15.03 -10.60
N TRP A 143 -1.79 15.83 -9.89
CA TRP A 143 -1.48 15.65 -8.48
C TRP A 143 -2.64 16.05 -7.56
N ASP A 144 -3.50 16.99 -7.97
CA ASP A 144 -4.76 17.27 -7.27
C ASP A 144 -5.74 16.08 -7.36
N HIS A 145 -5.68 15.32 -8.45
CA HIS A 145 -6.42 14.07 -8.56
C HIS A 145 -5.86 12.98 -7.64
N VAL A 146 -4.54 12.83 -7.60
CA VAL A 146 -3.86 11.94 -6.64
C VAL A 146 -4.19 12.33 -5.20
N ASP A 147 -4.18 13.62 -4.87
CA ASP A 147 -4.51 14.14 -3.56
C ASP A 147 -5.90 13.71 -3.11
N TYR A 148 -6.90 13.92 -3.98
CA TYR A 148 -8.27 13.49 -3.74
C TYR A 148 -8.36 11.98 -3.47
N ILE A 149 -7.69 11.16 -4.28
CA ILE A 149 -7.72 9.70 -4.14
C ILE A 149 -7.14 9.28 -2.79
N VAL A 150 -5.98 9.83 -2.41
CA VAL A 150 -5.35 9.49 -1.13
C VAL A 150 -6.22 9.94 0.04
N ASP A 151 -6.78 11.15 -0.02
CA ASP A 151 -7.65 11.67 1.04
C ASP A 151 -8.93 10.85 1.17
N GLU A 152 -9.55 10.47 0.06
CA GLU A 152 -10.77 9.65 0.07
C GLU A 152 -10.48 8.24 0.60
N ALA A 153 -9.35 7.64 0.22
CA ALA A 153 -8.91 6.35 0.77
C ALA A 153 -8.70 6.44 2.29
N ASN A 154 -7.96 7.45 2.74
CA ASN A 154 -7.68 7.66 4.17
C ASN A 154 -8.97 7.92 4.97
N ARG A 155 -9.91 8.70 4.43
CA ARG A 155 -11.23 8.95 5.02
C ARG A 155 -12.03 7.65 5.20
N LEU A 156 -11.86 6.69 4.30
CA LEU A 156 -12.53 5.39 4.33
C LEU A 156 -11.78 4.33 5.17
N GLY A 157 -10.70 4.72 5.85
CA GLY A 157 -9.92 3.79 6.67
C GLY A 157 -8.91 2.94 5.89
N LEU A 158 -8.63 3.29 4.65
CA LEU A 158 -7.70 2.60 3.76
C LEU A 158 -6.37 3.34 3.72
N TYR A 159 -5.28 2.60 3.91
CA TYR A 159 -3.93 3.08 3.63
C TYR A 159 -3.64 2.95 2.14
N VAL A 160 -2.82 3.85 1.60
CA VAL A 160 -2.38 3.74 0.21
C VAL A 160 -0.94 3.22 0.19
N ALA A 161 -0.74 2.06 -0.41
CA ALA A 161 0.58 1.59 -0.82
C ALA A 161 0.97 2.36 -2.09
N PHE A 162 1.64 3.48 -1.88
CA PHE A 162 1.96 4.46 -2.91
C PHE A 162 3.27 4.09 -3.58
N LEU A 163 3.19 3.71 -4.86
CA LEU A 163 4.36 3.53 -5.70
C LEU A 163 4.64 4.87 -6.40
N PRO A 164 5.80 5.51 -6.16
CA PRO A 164 6.16 6.73 -6.88
C PRO A 164 6.17 6.53 -8.40
N THR A 165 6.60 5.37 -8.87
CA THR A 165 6.81 5.11 -10.28
C THR A 165 6.78 3.63 -10.56
N TRP A 166 6.31 3.23 -11.75
CA TRP A 166 6.55 1.89 -12.25
C TRP A 166 8.00 1.72 -12.70
N GLY A 167 8.53 0.50 -12.66
CA GLY A 167 9.93 0.26 -13.02
C GLY A 167 10.23 0.40 -14.51
N ARG A 168 9.21 0.39 -15.39
CA ARG A 168 9.35 0.66 -16.83
C ARG A 168 10.10 1.97 -17.11
N TRP A 169 10.02 2.94 -16.21
CA TRP A 169 10.64 4.25 -16.32
C TRP A 169 12.15 4.28 -15.97
N LEU A 170 12.70 3.16 -15.49
CA LEU A 170 14.15 2.96 -15.30
C LEU A 170 14.90 2.63 -16.60
N GLY A 171 14.20 2.15 -17.64
CA GLY A 171 14.86 1.70 -18.87
C GLY A 171 15.61 0.37 -18.76
N VAL A 172 15.16 -0.56 -17.89
CA VAL A 172 15.84 -1.87 -17.70
C VAL A 172 15.76 -2.75 -18.95
N ASN A 173 14.60 -2.78 -19.60
CA ASN A 173 14.35 -3.50 -20.85
C ASN A 173 14.33 -2.52 -22.05
N PRO A 174 15.40 -2.41 -22.86
CA PRO A 174 15.47 -1.41 -23.93
C PRO A 174 14.39 -1.53 -25.02
N GLN A 175 13.68 -2.66 -25.12
CA GLN A 175 12.64 -2.88 -26.12
C GLN A 175 11.26 -2.40 -25.67
N ARG A 176 11.03 -2.23 -24.37
CA ARG A 176 9.70 -1.93 -23.80
C ARG A 176 9.71 -0.79 -22.79
N ASP A 177 10.87 -0.48 -22.24
CA ASP A 177 11.06 0.51 -21.19
C ASP A 177 11.61 1.81 -21.77
N GLU A 178 11.29 2.91 -21.09
CA GLU A 178 11.82 4.23 -21.40
C GLU A 178 12.62 4.71 -20.21
N LYS A 179 13.83 5.22 -20.46
CA LYS A 179 14.70 5.70 -19.38
C LYS A 179 14.43 7.18 -19.14
N ILE A 180 13.64 7.49 -18.11
CA ILE A 180 13.43 8.86 -17.64
C ILE A 180 14.00 9.11 -16.24
N LEU A 181 14.21 8.04 -15.46
CA LEU A 181 14.73 8.14 -14.10
C LEU A 181 16.26 8.12 -14.05
N THR A 182 16.80 9.00 -13.23
CA THR A 182 18.20 9.10 -12.84
C THR A 182 18.27 9.31 -11.33
N ALA A 183 19.41 9.06 -10.69
CA ALA A 183 19.54 9.30 -9.25
C ALA A 183 19.22 10.76 -8.87
N GLN A 184 19.63 11.72 -9.70
CA GLN A 184 19.40 13.14 -9.43
C GLN A 184 17.91 13.51 -9.49
N ASN A 185 17.22 13.18 -10.58
CA ASN A 185 15.80 13.53 -10.70
C ASN A 185 14.90 12.69 -9.79
N ALA A 186 15.31 11.46 -9.45
CA ALA A 186 14.59 10.60 -8.52
C ALA A 186 14.59 11.19 -7.09
N GLN A 187 15.68 11.81 -6.65
CA GLN A 187 15.68 12.53 -5.36
C GLN A 187 14.73 13.73 -5.39
N ALA A 188 14.85 14.61 -6.40
CA ALA A 188 13.99 15.78 -6.51
C ALA A 188 12.50 15.40 -6.56
N TYR A 189 12.18 14.36 -7.32
CA TYR A 189 10.83 13.80 -7.40
C TYR A 189 10.37 13.23 -6.05
N GLY A 190 11.24 12.48 -5.36
CA GLY A 190 10.97 11.97 -4.02
C GLY A 190 10.68 13.11 -3.02
N GLU A 191 11.44 14.20 -3.05
CA GLU A 191 11.22 15.36 -2.18
C GLU A 191 9.87 16.03 -2.43
N PHE A 192 9.45 16.14 -3.70
CA PHE A 192 8.12 16.63 -4.05
C PHE A 192 7.02 15.75 -3.44
N LEU A 193 7.11 14.43 -3.64
CA LEU A 193 6.14 13.48 -3.09
C LEU A 193 6.12 13.50 -1.56
N GLY A 194 7.29 13.51 -0.93
CA GLY A 194 7.43 13.57 0.52
C GLY A 194 6.80 14.83 1.12
N LYS A 195 7.02 15.99 0.49
CA LYS A 195 6.40 17.27 0.91
C LYS A 195 4.88 17.25 0.78
N ARG A 196 4.38 16.70 -0.33
CA ARG A 196 2.94 16.70 -0.65
C ARG A 196 2.16 15.66 0.17
N TYR A 197 2.72 14.48 0.35
CA TYR A 197 2.00 13.33 0.91
C TYR A 197 2.49 12.85 2.28
N GLY A 198 3.56 13.43 2.82
CA GLY A 198 4.22 12.94 4.03
C GLY A 198 3.39 12.92 5.30
N LYS A 199 2.27 13.65 5.33
CA LYS A 199 1.32 13.69 6.46
C LYS A 199 0.10 12.77 6.26
N LYS A 200 -0.01 12.13 5.08
CA LYS A 200 -1.11 11.23 4.74
C LYS A 200 -0.78 9.79 5.15
N ALA A 201 -1.80 8.95 5.31
CA ALA A 201 -1.63 7.55 5.70
C ALA A 201 -1.22 6.71 4.48
N ILE A 202 0.07 6.78 4.18
CA ILE A 202 0.72 6.12 3.04
C ILE A 202 1.77 5.12 3.51
N ILE A 203 1.90 4.05 2.74
CA ILE A 203 3.00 3.10 2.78
C ILE A 203 3.80 3.29 1.48
N TRP A 204 5.05 3.71 1.58
CA TRP A 204 5.87 4.03 0.42
C TRP A 204 6.46 2.77 -0.20
N VAL A 205 6.06 2.40 -1.42
CA VAL A 205 6.56 1.20 -2.10
C VAL A 205 7.47 1.60 -3.24
N LEU A 206 8.78 1.41 -3.07
CA LEU A 206 9.76 1.67 -4.12
C LEU A 206 9.95 0.43 -5.00
N GLY A 207 10.25 0.63 -6.28
CA GLY A 207 10.35 -0.46 -7.26
C GLY A 207 9.19 -0.48 -8.25
N GLY A 208 8.79 -1.67 -8.70
CA GLY A 208 7.66 -1.89 -9.62
C GLY A 208 8.08 -2.76 -10.81
N ASP A 209 7.86 -4.08 -10.69
CA ASP A 209 8.05 -5.08 -11.76
C ASP A 209 9.41 -5.06 -12.52
N ARG A 210 10.43 -4.39 -11.98
CA ARG A 210 11.81 -4.41 -12.48
C ARG A 210 12.78 -4.71 -11.35
N THR A 211 13.89 -5.35 -11.69
CA THR A 211 14.98 -5.60 -10.74
C THR A 211 15.61 -4.28 -10.30
N ALA A 212 15.95 -4.18 -9.01
CA ALA A 212 16.71 -3.05 -8.48
C ALA A 212 18.21 -3.15 -8.78
N GLN A 213 18.69 -4.31 -9.24
CA GLN A 213 20.11 -4.56 -9.44
C GLN A 213 20.69 -3.62 -10.51
N GLY A 214 21.72 -2.85 -10.13
CA GLY A 214 22.34 -1.84 -10.99
C GLY A 214 21.62 -0.49 -11.04
N PHE A 215 20.50 -0.35 -10.32
CA PHE A 215 19.70 0.87 -10.21
C PHE A 215 19.43 1.25 -8.74
N GLU A 216 20.19 0.66 -7.81
CA GLU A 216 20.00 0.88 -6.39
C GLU A 216 20.28 2.32 -5.97
N ASP A 217 21.14 3.03 -6.71
CA ASP A 217 21.39 4.46 -6.54
C ASP A 217 20.14 5.29 -6.83
N VAL A 218 19.39 4.98 -7.90
CA VAL A 218 18.12 5.63 -8.24
C VAL A 218 17.10 5.43 -7.13
N TRP A 219 16.91 4.18 -6.68
CA TRP A 219 15.95 3.87 -5.63
C TRP A 219 16.33 4.47 -4.27
N ARG A 220 17.63 4.46 -3.91
CA ARG A 220 18.11 5.11 -2.68
C ARG A 220 17.96 6.63 -2.74
N ALA A 221 18.22 7.24 -3.90
CA ALA A 221 18.03 8.67 -4.09
C ALA A 221 16.55 9.06 -3.98
N MET A 222 15.64 8.26 -4.55
CA MET A 222 14.20 8.44 -4.37
C MET A 222 13.76 8.32 -2.92
N ALA A 223 14.21 7.27 -2.22
CA ALA A 223 13.94 7.07 -0.80
C ALA A 223 14.42 8.26 0.05
N LYS A 224 15.66 8.71 -0.22
CA LYS A 224 16.26 9.89 0.41
C LYS A 224 15.43 11.15 0.17
N GLY A 225 14.98 11.36 -1.06
CA GLY A 225 14.12 12.48 -1.40
C GLY A 225 12.82 12.46 -0.62
N ILE A 226 12.13 11.31 -0.58
CA ILE A 226 10.88 11.14 0.17
C ILE A 226 11.05 11.53 1.64
N VAL A 227 12.08 11.01 2.31
CA VAL A 227 12.29 11.29 3.75
C VAL A 227 12.67 12.75 4.00
N ILE A 228 13.47 13.36 3.13
CA ILE A 228 13.76 14.80 3.19
C ILE A 228 12.48 15.61 2.98
N GLY A 229 11.63 15.20 2.05
CA GLY A 229 10.35 15.86 1.80
C GLY A 229 9.40 15.80 3.01
N ILE A 230 9.41 14.69 3.74
CA ILE A 230 8.59 14.49 4.95
C ILE A 230 9.14 15.30 6.14
N ALA A 231 10.42 15.15 6.44
CA ALA A 231 11.02 15.61 7.69
C ALA A 231 11.82 16.91 7.58
N GLY A 232 12.08 17.40 6.35
CA GLY A 232 13.01 18.51 6.09
C GLY A 232 14.48 18.13 6.24
N ARG A 233 14.78 16.87 6.56
CA ARG A 233 16.12 16.29 6.72
C ARG A 233 16.10 14.80 6.38
N GLU A 234 17.26 14.21 6.17
CA GLU A 234 17.38 12.76 5.92
C GLU A 234 17.05 11.98 7.20
N ASP A 235 15.79 11.55 7.34
CA ASP A 235 15.27 10.78 8.48
C ASP A 235 14.36 9.65 8.02
N TYR A 236 14.88 8.44 7.99
CA TYR A 236 14.15 7.26 7.52
C TYR A 236 13.15 6.70 8.54
N ASP A 237 13.15 7.17 9.79
CA ASP A 237 12.16 6.75 10.79
C ASP A 237 10.80 7.44 10.55
N THR A 238 10.73 8.46 9.70
CA THR A 238 9.49 9.19 9.37
C THR A 238 8.70 8.56 8.21
N ALA A 239 9.22 7.53 7.55
CA ALA A 239 8.58 6.89 6.40
C ALA A 239 8.55 5.37 6.53
N LEU A 240 7.36 4.77 6.42
CA LEU A 240 7.26 3.31 6.29
C LEU A 240 7.54 2.89 4.85
N THR A 241 8.71 2.28 4.64
CA THR A 241 9.12 1.70 3.35
C THR A 241 9.38 0.20 3.51
N PRO A 242 8.91 -0.67 2.59
CA PRO A 242 9.44 -2.02 2.48
C PRO A 242 10.92 -1.93 2.10
N ALA A 243 11.75 -2.82 2.64
CA ALA A 243 13.17 -2.81 2.32
C ALA A 243 13.37 -3.08 0.83
N VAL A 244 13.84 -2.09 0.08
CA VAL A 244 14.44 -2.32 -1.25
C VAL A 244 15.68 -3.15 -1.00
N ALA A 245 15.77 -4.29 -1.69
CA ALA A 245 16.81 -5.30 -1.54
C ALA A 245 18.20 -4.68 -1.31
N THR A 246 18.64 -4.66 -0.06
CA THR A 246 20.05 -4.41 0.27
C THR A 246 20.83 -5.67 -0.09
N PRO A 247 22.03 -5.56 -0.71
CA PRO A 247 22.84 -6.73 -0.97
C PRO A 247 23.14 -7.44 0.36
N ARG A 248 22.72 -8.70 0.50
CA ARG A 248 23.11 -9.57 1.61
C ARG A 248 24.13 -10.62 1.15
N PRO A 249 25.01 -11.10 2.05
CA PRO A 249 25.99 -12.12 1.74
C PRO A 249 25.32 -13.41 1.20
N PRO A 250 26.03 -14.17 0.35
CA PRO A 250 25.47 -15.35 -0.32
C PRO A 250 24.99 -16.39 0.71
N GLY A 251 23.70 -16.75 0.65
CA GLY A 251 23.11 -17.83 1.46
C GLY A 251 21.78 -17.52 2.16
N SER A 252 21.24 -16.29 2.10
CA SER A 252 19.95 -15.96 2.73
C SER A 252 18.75 -16.14 1.78
N ILE A 253 17.70 -16.81 2.26
CA ILE A 253 16.40 -16.96 1.59
C ILE A 253 15.70 -15.59 1.49
N GLN A 254 15.05 -15.32 0.35
CA GLN A 254 14.24 -14.12 0.13
C GLN A 254 13.06 -14.07 1.11
N THR A 255 12.97 -12.98 1.86
CA THR A 255 11.72 -12.55 2.51
C THR A 255 11.59 -11.05 2.31
N ASN A 256 10.46 -10.60 1.78
CA ASN A 256 10.09 -9.19 1.68
C ASN A 256 9.92 -8.64 3.11
N GLY A 257 10.97 -8.01 3.63
CA GLY A 257 10.98 -7.46 4.99
C GLY A 257 10.70 -5.96 4.98
N TRP A 258 9.93 -5.49 5.96
CA TRP A 258 9.76 -4.07 6.24
C TRP A 258 10.95 -3.56 7.07
N THR A 259 11.45 -2.37 6.79
CA THR A 259 12.53 -1.75 7.58
C THR A 259 12.10 -0.39 8.10
N SER A 260 12.22 -0.19 9.41
CA SER A 260 12.49 1.12 10.01
C SER A 260 13.97 1.13 10.42
N THR A 261 14.73 2.09 9.89
CA THR A 261 16.16 2.23 10.18
C THR A 261 16.35 3.10 11.41
N CYS A 262 16.40 2.46 12.57
CA CYS A 262 16.92 3.09 13.78
C CYS A 262 18.38 3.50 13.53
N SER A 263 18.61 4.80 13.42
CA SER A 263 19.91 5.40 13.18
C SER A 263 20.72 5.37 14.47
N ARG A 264 21.61 4.39 14.66
CA ARG A 264 22.63 4.48 15.71
C ARG A 264 23.79 5.34 15.20
N GLN A 265 23.74 6.63 15.52
CA GLN A 265 24.95 7.39 15.79
C GLN A 265 25.42 7.06 17.20
N GLY A 266 26.70 6.68 17.33
CA GLY A 266 27.37 6.58 18.62
C GLY A 266 28.07 5.25 18.85
N ASP A 267 29.40 5.28 18.73
CA ASP A 267 30.30 4.29 19.30
C ASP A 267 30.05 4.17 20.82
N ALA A 268 29.62 2.99 21.27
CA ALA A 268 29.65 2.61 22.68
C ALA A 268 29.98 1.11 22.80
N PRO A 269 30.94 0.72 23.66
CA PRO A 269 31.46 -0.63 23.70
C PRO A 269 30.48 -1.62 24.36
N CYS A 270 30.54 -2.88 23.91
CA CYS A 270 29.81 -4.01 24.49
C CYS A 270 30.06 -4.13 26.01
N PRO A 271 29.02 -4.39 26.83
CA PRO A 271 29.24 -4.85 28.19
C PRO A 271 29.65 -6.34 28.20
N PRO A 272 30.60 -6.75 29.05
CA PRO A 272 30.90 -8.16 29.30
C PRO A 272 29.83 -8.76 30.25
N PHE A 273 29.93 -10.07 30.52
CA PHE A 273 29.02 -10.94 31.32
C PHE A 273 27.94 -11.63 30.45
N LEU A 274 27.87 -12.96 30.32
CA LEU A 274 28.28 -14.09 31.17
C LEU A 274 28.91 -15.23 30.36
N ARG A 275 30.06 -15.72 30.85
CA ARG A 275 30.62 -17.03 30.53
C ARG A 275 29.95 -18.10 31.39
N SER A 276 29.37 -19.12 30.77
CA SER A 276 29.09 -20.46 31.34
C SER A 276 28.32 -21.23 30.25
N SER A 277 28.68 -22.40 29.73
CA SER A 277 29.66 -23.40 30.10
C SER A 277 29.98 -24.21 28.83
N CYS A 278 31.26 -24.43 28.54
CA CYS A 278 31.65 -25.45 27.58
C CYS A 278 31.51 -26.82 28.25
N VAL A 279 30.70 -27.71 27.65
CA VAL A 279 30.85 -29.16 27.86
C VAL A 279 31.13 -29.77 26.48
N ARG A 280 32.40 -30.14 26.27
CA ARG A 280 32.81 -31.14 25.28
C ARG A 280 32.60 -32.51 25.91
N CYS A 281 31.89 -33.40 25.21
CA CYS A 281 32.16 -34.83 25.24
C CYS A 281 31.93 -35.40 23.83
N SER A 282 32.89 -36.18 23.37
CA SER A 282 32.90 -36.95 22.12
C SER A 282 32.89 -38.45 22.48
N PRO A 283 33.01 -39.37 21.51
CA PRO A 283 31.94 -40.21 20.95
C PRO A 283 31.89 -41.65 21.53
N SER A 284 30.74 -42.33 21.44
CA SER A 284 30.69 -43.80 21.50
C SER A 284 29.48 -44.40 20.77
N VAL A 285 29.73 -45.55 20.16
CA VAL A 285 28.94 -46.27 19.14
C VAL A 285 28.30 -47.54 19.74
N ARG A 286 27.20 -48.02 19.12
CA ARG A 286 26.52 -49.36 19.20
C ARG A 286 25.61 -49.58 20.45
N THR A 287 24.41 -50.19 20.41
CA THR A 287 23.77 -51.23 19.57
C THR A 287 22.22 -51.27 19.72
N ALA A 288 21.50 -51.60 18.64
CA ALA A 288 20.26 -52.40 18.45
C ALA A 288 18.97 -52.25 19.33
N ALA A 289 17.92 -51.65 18.73
CA ALA A 289 16.50 -52.09 18.44
C ALA A 289 15.69 -53.05 19.37
N PRO A 290 14.33 -53.19 19.23
CA PRO A 290 13.30 -52.37 18.52
C PRO A 290 12.00 -52.09 19.34
N ARG A 291 11.18 -51.10 18.92
CA ARG A 291 9.76 -51.29 18.48
C ARG A 291 9.01 -49.98 18.21
N ALA A 292 8.35 -50.02 17.05
CA ALA A 292 7.04 -49.45 16.67
C ALA A 292 6.80 -47.93 16.72
N SER A 293 6.77 -47.32 15.53
CA SER A 293 5.88 -46.18 15.23
C SER A 293 5.60 -46.11 13.73
N LEU A 294 4.31 -46.08 13.40
CA LEU A 294 3.77 -45.93 12.04
C LEU A 294 4.28 -44.64 11.39
N THR A 295 4.70 -44.72 10.12
CA THR A 295 4.95 -43.54 9.28
C THR A 295 4.37 -43.71 7.89
N TRP A 296 3.55 -42.72 7.52
CA TRP A 296 3.00 -42.49 6.19
C TRP A 296 4.11 -42.13 5.20
N HIS A 297 4.01 -42.66 3.98
CA HIS A 297 4.93 -42.39 2.87
C HIS A 297 4.46 -41.18 2.04
N SER A 298 5.36 -40.24 1.77
CA SER A 298 5.36 -39.47 0.52
C SER A 298 6.81 -39.21 0.11
N ARG A 299 7.15 -39.62 -1.13
CA ARG A 299 8.49 -39.54 -1.72
C ARG A 299 8.81 -38.11 -2.15
N ALA A 300 9.89 -37.55 -1.63
CA ALA A 300 10.62 -36.46 -2.27
C ALA A 300 11.94 -37.02 -2.83
N SER A 301 12.11 -36.92 -4.15
CA SER A 301 13.31 -37.34 -4.88
C SER A 301 14.48 -36.40 -4.59
N ARG A 302 15.67 -36.98 -4.37
CA ARG A 302 16.92 -36.30 -4.01
C ARG A 302 17.56 -35.62 -5.23
N VAL A 303 18.09 -34.42 -4.98
CA VAL A 303 18.99 -33.66 -5.86
C VAL A 303 20.43 -34.17 -5.72
N PRO A 304 21.20 -34.42 -6.80
CA PRO A 304 22.61 -34.79 -6.72
C PRO A 304 23.55 -33.57 -6.67
N PRO A 305 24.76 -33.71 -6.09
CA PRO A 305 25.69 -32.59 -5.82
C PRO A 305 26.49 -32.15 -7.07
N PRO A 306 27.06 -30.92 -7.07
CA PRO A 306 27.70 -30.34 -8.24
C PRO A 306 29.20 -30.68 -8.28
N ASN A 307 29.65 -31.38 -9.31
CA ASN A 307 30.95 -31.17 -9.98
C ASN A 307 31.18 -32.21 -11.08
N THR A 308 30.84 -31.85 -12.31
CA THR A 308 31.54 -32.37 -13.51
C THR A 308 31.25 -31.43 -14.68
N ARG A 309 32.32 -30.80 -15.21
CA ARG A 309 32.31 -30.07 -16.48
C ARG A 309 32.15 -31.08 -17.62
N CYS A 310 31.34 -30.75 -18.64
CA CYS A 310 31.56 -31.22 -20.01
C CYS A 310 30.96 -30.23 -21.04
N SER A 311 31.74 -30.08 -22.10
CA SER A 311 31.72 -29.23 -23.28
C SER A 311 30.44 -29.15 -24.12
N CYS A 312 30.25 -27.99 -24.75
CA CYS A 312 29.35 -27.75 -25.88
C CYS A 312 29.77 -28.53 -27.14
N SER A 313 28.78 -28.95 -27.94
CA SER A 313 28.90 -29.09 -29.39
C SER A 313 27.57 -28.70 -30.06
N PRO A 314 27.57 -28.08 -31.25
CA PRO A 314 26.45 -27.34 -31.81
C PRO A 314 25.64 -28.21 -32.77
N ASN A 315 24.34 -28.36 -32.52
CA ASN A 315 23.27 -28.60 -33.51
C ASN A 315 22.03 -29.15 -32.80
N CYS A 316 21.13 -28.25 -32.39
CA CYS A 316 19.73 -28.58 -32.11
C CYS A 316 18.89 -27.33 -32.40
N THR A 317 18.36 -27.25 -33.61
CA THR A 317 17.28 -26.33 -34.00
C THR A 317 15.98 -26.79 -33.36
N PHE A 318 15.35 -25.94 -32.54
CA PHE A 318 13.99 -26.16 -32.04
C PHE A 318 13.01 -25.25 -32.81
N ASP A 319 12.12 -25.89 -33.56
CA ASP A 319 10.96 -25.31 -34.24
C ASP A 319 9.84 -25.10 -33.21
N THR A 320 9.47 -23.85 -32.95
CA THR A 320 8.37 -23.48 -32.04
C THR A 320 7.18 -22.98 -32.85
N ARG A 321 6.37 -23.90 -33.36
CA ARG A 321 4.97 -23.62 -33.71
C ARG A 321 4.03 -24.44 -32.81
N PRO A 322 3.07 -23.81 -32.10
CA PRO A 322 2.14 -24.54 -31.25
C PRO A 322 1.09 -25.28 -32.09
N ARG A 323 0.96 -26.60 -31.88
CA ARG A 323 -0.19 -27.38 -32.36
C ARG A 323 -1.22 -27.49 -31.23
N LEU A 324 -2.39 -26.88 -31.42
CA LEU A 324 -3.60 -27.15 -30.63
C LEU A 324 -4.08 -28.58 -30.90
N SER A 325 -4.40 -29.34 -29.86
CA SER A 325 -5.18 -30.57 -29.94
C SER A 325 -6.32 -30.49 -28.93
N LEU A 326 -7.55 -30.38 -29.45
CA LEU A 326 -8.79 -30.49 -28.70
C LEU A 326 -9.15 -31.98 -28.59
N ARG A 327 -9.44 -32.47 -27.39
CA ARG A 327 -10.09 -33.78 -27.17
C ARG A 327 -11.54 -33.55 -26.70
N PRO A 328 -12.54 -34.28 -27.22
CA PRO A 328 -13.89 -34.25 -26.68
C PRO A 328 -14.00 -35.08 -25.40
N ALA A 329 -14.92 -34.68 -24.52
CA ALA A 329 -15.28 -35.37 -23.28
C ALA A 329 -16.20 -36.58 -23.57
N PRO A 330 -16.13 -37.66 -22.76
CA PRO A 330 -17.01 -38.82 -22.91
C PRO A 330 -18.39 -38.59 -22.27
N ASP A 331 -19.39 -39.29 -22.83
CA ASP A 331 -20.83 -39.27 -22.48
C ASP A 331 -21.14 -39.57 -21.01
#